data_AF-A0A2E4PVM4-F1
#
_entry.id   AF-A0A2E4PVM4-F1
#
_cell.length_a   1.000
_cell.length_b   1.000
_cell.length_c   1.000
_cell.angle_alpha   90.00
_cell.angle_beta   90.00
_cell.angle_gamma   90.00
#
_symmetry.space_group_name_H-M   'P 1'
#
loop_
_entity.id
_entity.type
_entity.pdbx_description
1 polymer ?
#
loop_
_entity_poly.entity_id
_entity_poly.type
_entity_poly.pdbx_seq_one_letter_code
_entity_poly.pdbx_strand_id
1 'polypeptide(L)'
;METLVTLAGLGWDPEIRGILTVATGFAVLMGSVWLIVATNSGIRLATLVSAAALMGWMVILGSAWWMYGSGWKGDAPSWKTIDINVGDLGASGLQDARGLPNPDEMPSAYELVVASGDAVAVAEFDTLPSAADNPDLSADELGALQADRQLRNETITRSELAAVARNVTDAAGLRALGPWRLLATTEAGDAQAQAAADVLAYPDLGFTNSADYKLLDAYTMGGKPSLTDDPNRWDRIRHWITSSARITHPTRYTVVQLQGVLRQEVAAGEAPPRPVVDPAEPVVSVVLIRDLGWVRLRPALVTIGSLLVFLALCYWLHVRDKELMERRREFETSRA
;
A
#
# COMPACT_ATOMS: atom_id res chain seq x y z
N MET A 1 0.08 -40.06 -35.86
CA MET A 1 0.87 -39.25 -34.91
C MET A 1 0.92 -37.78 -35.37
N GLU A 2 1.12 -37.49 -36.65
CA GLU A 2 1.00 -36.13 -37.22
C GLU A 2 -0.37 -35.45 -37.00
N THR A 3 -1.48 -36.18 -37.09
CA THR A 3 -2.84 -35.65 -36.84
C THR A 3 -3.12 -35.31 -35.37
N LEU A 4 -2.50 -36.03 -34.44
CA LEU A 4 -2.55 -35.72 -33.00
C LEU A 4 -1.65 -34.53 -32.66
N VAL A 5 -0.54 -34.35 -33.38
CA VAL A 5 0.35 -33.18 -33.26
C VAL A 5 -0.26 -31.93 -33.89
N THR A 6 -1.09 -32.04 -34.93
CA THR A 6 -1.88 -30.90 -35.46
C THR A 6 -3.05 -30.52 -34.57
N LEU A 7 -3.69 -31.48 -33.88
CA LEU A 7 -4.70 -31.21 -32.84
C LEU A 7 -4.09 -30.65 -31.54
N ALA A 8 -2.87 -31.07 -31.18
CA ALA A 8 -2.09 -30.46 -30.09
C ALA A 8 -1.46 -29.11 -30.48
N GLY A 9 -1.25 -28.88 -31.78
CA GLY A 9 -0.72 -27.66 -32.39
C GLY A 9 -1.77 -26.60 -32.73
N LEU A 10 -3.06 -26.87 -32.55
CA LEU A 10 -4.07 -25.87 -32.23
C LEU A 10 -3.82 -25.38 -30.79
N GLY A 11 -2.62 -24.85 -30.60
CA GLY A 11 -2.01 -24.51 -29.33
C GLY A 11 -2.98 -23.72 -28.49
N TRP A 12 -3.08 -24.12 -27.25
CA TRP A 12 -3.77 -23.41 -26.20
C TRP A 12 -3.04 -22.07 -25.98
N ASP A 13 -3.31 -21.11 -26.84
CA ASP A 13 -2.78 -19.75 -26.73
C ASP A 13 -3.80 -18.94 -25.91
N PRO A 14 -3.52 -18.68 -24.62
CA PRO A 14 -4.43 -17.96 -23.76
C PRO A 14 -4.72 -16.55 -24.27
N GLU A 15 -3.80 -15.94 -25.03
CA GLU A 15 -3.96 -14.59 -25.56
C GLU A 15 -4.98 -14.58 -26.69
N ILE A 16 -4.81 -15.48 -27.68
CA ILE A 16 -5.75 -15.60 -28.81
C ILE A 16 -7.15 -15.97 -28.32
N ARG A 17 -7.24 -16.93 -27.39
CA ARG A 17 -8.52 -17.34 -26.81
C ARG A 17 -9.17 -16.19 -26.03
N GLY A 18 -8.38 -15.42 -25.30
CA GLY A 18 -8.84 -14.23 -24.58
C GLY A 18 -9.46 -13.21 -25.53
N ILE A 19 -8.74 -12.86 -26.60
CA ILE A 19 -9.21 -11.91 -27.63
C ILE A 19 -10.48 -12.43 -28.30
N LEU A 20 -10.52 -13.70 -28.71
CA LEU A 20 -11.71 -14.30 -29.35
C LEU A 20 -12.92 -14.32 -28.42
N THR A 21 -12.72 -14.58 -27.12
CA THR A 21 -13.79 -14.58 -26.13
C THR A 21 -14.37 -13.17 -25.96
N VAL A 22 -13.51 -12.14 -25.85
CA VAL A 22 -13.94 -10.74 -25.76
C VAL A 22 -14.65 -10.30 -27.04
N ALA A 23 -14.10 -10.64 -28.21
CA ALA A 23 -14.69 -10.30 -29.51
C ALA A 23 -16.07 -10.96 -29.68
N THR A 24 -16.20 -12.23 -29.31
CA THR A 24 -17.48 -12.95 -29.35
C THR A 24 -18.48 -12.34 -28.36
N GLY A 25 -18.04 -12.03 -27.14
CA GLY A 25 -18.85 -11.35 -26.14
C GLY A 25 -19.36 -9.99 -26.63
N PHE A 26 -18.51 -9.20 -27.27
CA PHE A 26 -18.89 -7.91 -27.87
C PHE A 26 -19.89 -8.09 -29.02
N ALA A 27 -19.64 -9.02 -29.93
CA ALA A 27 -20.53 -9.30 -31.07
C ALA A 27 -21.90 -9.81 -30.61
N VAL A 28 -21.96 -10.67 -29.59
CA VAL A 28 -23.23 -11.18 -29.05
C VAL A 28 -23.95 -10.10 -28.26
N LEU A 29 -23.28 -9.41 -27.35
CA LEU A 29 -23.91 -8.41 -26.48
C LEU A 29 -24.37 -7.18 -27.28
N MET A 30 -23.49 -6.57 -28.07
CA MET A 30 -23.81 -5.34 -28.83
C MET A 30 -24.46 -5.64 -30.18
N GLY A 31 -24.01 -6.68 -30.86
CA GLY A 31 -24.56 -7.05 -32.17
C GLY A 31 -26.01 -7.53 -32.07
N SER A 32 -26.40 -8.24 -31.00
CA SER A 32 -27.81 -8.65 -30.83
C SER A 32 -28.75 -7.44 -30.67
N VAL A 33 -28.40 -6.49 -29.80
CA VAL A 33 -29.17 -5.25 -29.62
C VAL A 33 -29.24 -4.46 -30.93
N TRP A 34 -28.13 -4.36 -31.66
CA TRP A 34 -28.09 -3.68 -32.94
C TRP A 34 -28.95 -4.37 -34.01
N LEU A 35 -28.91 -5.70 -34.14
CA LEU A 35 -29.72 -6.44 -35.12
C LEU A 35 -31.23 -6.28 -34.86
N ILE A 36 -31.64 -6.30 -33.58
CA ILE A 36 -33.04 -6.11 -33.20
C ILE A 36 -33.52 -4.70 -33.58
N VAL A 37 -32.71 -3.67 -33.35
CA VAL A 37 -33.08 -2.30 -33.71
C VAL A 37 -32.99 -2.07 -35.23
N ALA A 38 -32.00 -2.66 -35.90
CA ALA A 38 -31.78 -2.52 -37.34
C ALA A 38 -32.93 -3.08 -38.17
N THR A 39 -33.51 -4.20 -37.76
CA THR A 39 -34.63 -4.84 -38.44
C THR A 39 -35.93 -4.02 -38.37
N ASN A 40 -36.10 -3.17 -37.36
CA ASN A 40 -37.30 -2.34 -37.19
C ASN A 40 -37.12 -0.90 -37.70
N SER A 41 -35.94 -0.30 -37.47
CA SER A 41 -35.72 1.15 -37.66
C SER A 41 -34.71 1.48 -38.77
N GLY A 42 -34.16 0.47 -39.44
CA GLY A 42 -33.14 0.61 -40.46
C GLY A 42 -31.73 0.79 -39.90
N ILE A 43 -30.74 0.42 -40.71
CA ILE A 43 -29.34 0.25 -40.27
C ILE A 43 -28.71 1.54 -39.73
N ARG A 44 -29.04 2.69 -40.33
CA ARG A 44 -28.43 3.99 -39.99
C ARG A 44 -28.87 4.48 -38.61
N LEU A 45 -30.16 4.36 -38.30
CA LEU A 45 -30.70 4.72 -36.99
C LEU A 45 -30.26 3.73 -35.92
N ALA A 46 -30.32 2.43 -36.22
CA ALA A 46 -29.90 1.39 -35.30
C ALA A 46 -28.45 1.54 -34.86
N THR A 47 -27.55 1.89 -35.79
CA THR A 47 -26.14 2.13 -35.46
C THR A 47 -25.97 3.28 -34.48
N LEU A 48 -26.67 4.41 -34.67
CA LEU A 48 -26.61 5.55 -33.77
C LEU A 48 -27.17 5.24 -32.38
N VAL A 49 -28.33 4.58 -32.32
CA VAL A 49 -29.02 4.24 -31.06
C VAL A 49 -28.22 3.20 -30.27
N SER A 50 -27.77 2.12 -30.91
CA SER A 50 -27.00 1.08 -30.23
C SER A 50 -25.63 1.58 -29.78
N ALA A 51 -24.94 2.41 -30.59
CA ALA A 51 -23.68 3.03 -30.17
C ALA A 51 -23.89 3.99 -28.99
N ALA A 52 -24.97 4.78 -29.00
CA ALA A 52 -25.31 5.66 -27.87
C ALA A 52 -25.59 4.84 -26.60
N ALA A 53 -26.36 3.75 -26.72
CA ALA A 53 -26.63 2.86 -25.59
C ALA A 53 -25.35 2.23 -25.03
N LEU A 54 -24.43 1.77 -25.88
CA LEU A 54 -23.13 1.23 -25.47
C LEU A 54 -22.31 2.28 -24.71
N MET A 55 -22.21 3.50 -25.24
CA MET A 55 -21.44 4.56 -24.60
C MET A 55 -22.08 4.99 -23.26
N GLY A 56 -23.40 5.07 -23.19
CA GLY A 56 -24.12 5.32 -21.94
C GLY A 56 -23.88 4.22 -20.90
N TRP A 57 -23.85 2.95 -21.32
CA TRP A 57 -23.48 1.84 -20.45
C TRP A 57 -22.02 1.92 -19.98
N MET A 58 -21.08 2.27 -20.86
CA MET A 58 -19.68 2.49 -20.50
C MET A 58 -19.50 3.67 -19.53
N VAL A 59 -20.33 4.70 -19.61
CA VAL A 59 -20.36 5.80 -18.60
C VAL A 59 -20.80 5.28 -17.24
N ILE A 60 -21.83 4.43 -17.17
CA ILE A 60 -22.31 3.86 -15.91
C ILE A 60 -21.23 2.97 -15.28
N LEU A 61 -20.65 2.05 -16.06
CA LEU A 61 -19.56 1.19 -15.59
C LEU A 61 -18.32 1.99 -15.20
N GLY A 62 -17.90 2.92 -16.05
CA GLY A 62 -16.77 3.80 -15.79
C GLY A 62 -16.96 4.59 -14.49
N SER A 63 -18.16 5.11 -14.24
CA SER A 63 -18.49 5.84 -13.02
C SER A 63 -18.37 4.94 -11.78
N ALA A 64 -18.87 3.70 -11.85
CA ALA A 64 -18.71 2.73 -10.78
C ALA A 64 -17.23 2.37 -10.54
N TRP A 65 -16.48 2.10 -11.62
CA TRP A 65 -15.04 1.82 -11.54
C TRP A 65 -14.22 2.98 -10.99
N TRP A 66 -14.58 4.21 -11.36
CA TRP A 66 -13.94 5.43 -10.84
C TRP A 66 -14.21 5.61 -9.35
N MET A 67 -15.47 5.42 -8.91
CA MET A 67 -15.85 5.55 -7.51
C MET A 67 -15.17 4.50 -6.63
N TYR A 68 -15.19 3.24 -7.05
CA TYR A 68 -14.66 2.12 -6.28
C TYR A 68 -13.17 1.83 -6.52
N GLY A 69 -12.54 2.42 -7.54
CA GLY A 69 -11.16 2.10 -7.92
C GLY A 69 -11.00 0.65 -8.40
N SER A 70 -11.98 0.15 -9.17
CA SER A 70 -12.03 -1.22 -9.69
C SER A 70 -11.97 -1.24 -11.23
N GLY A 71 -12.07 -2.43 -11.84
CA GLY A 71 -12.00 -2.59 -13.30
C GLY A 71 -10.59 -2.34 -13.84
N TRP A 72 -10.48 -1.63 -14.97
CA TRP A 72 -9.18 -1.23 -15.53
C TRP A 72 -8.58 -0.06 -14.75
N LYS A 73 -8.16 -0.36 -13.52
CA LYS A 73 -7.54 0.58 -12.60
C LYS A 73 -6.05 0.80 -12.92
N GLY A 74 -5.53 1.94 -12.48
CA GLY A 74 -4.08 2.20 -12.46
C GLY A 74 -3.39 1.49 -11.30
N ASP A 75 -2.11 1.79 -11.12
CA ASP A 75 -1.28 1.14 -10.11
C ASP A 75 -1.75 1.51 -8.70
N ALA A 76 -1.72 0.52 -7.80
CA ALA A 76 -2.05 0.69 -6.40
C ALA A 76 -0.91 1.39 -5.63
N PRO A 77 -1.21 2.04 -4.50
CA PRO A 77 -0.18 2.59 -3.64
C PRO A 77 0.81 1.50 -3.19
N SER A 78 2.10 1.77 -3.28
CA SER A 78 3.18 0.87 -2.88
C SER A 78 4.34 1.66 -2.30
N TRP A 79 5.16 1.00 -1.48
CA TRP A 79 6.45 1.53 -1.08
C TRP A 79 7.47 1.24 -2.17
N LYS A 80 8.33 2.21 -2.48
CA LYS A 80 9.44 2.04 -3.41
C LYS A 80 10.73 2.44 -2.72
N THR A 81 11.73 1.57 -2.78
CA THR A 81 13.07 1.90 -2.29
C THR A 81 13.73 2.91 -3.21
N ILE A 82 14.18 4.01 -2.61
CA ILE A 82 14.96 5.05 -3.29
C ILE A 82 16.45 4.86 -3.06
N ASP A 83 16.82 4.35 -1.89
CA ASP A 83 18.21 4.24 -1.45
C ASP A 83 18.32 3.17 -0.35
N ILE A 84 19.43 2.44 -0.35
CA ILE A 84 19.81 1.49 0.70
C ILE A 84 21.19 1.90 1.16
N ASN A 85 21.27 2.40 2.38
CA ASN A 85 22.52 2.87 2.97
C ASN A 85 23.03 1.85 3.98
N VAL A 86 24.34 1.63 4.02
CA VAL A 86 25.01 0.75 4.97
C VAL A 86 25.90 1.60 5.88
N GLY A 87 25.60 1.62 7.17
CA GLY A 87 26.38 2.31 8.20
C GLY A 87 25.96 3.76 8.42
N ASP A 88 26.31 4.66 7.50
CA ASP A 88 26.16 6.11 7.69
C ASP A 88 25.10 6.75 6.77
N LEU A 89 23.96 7.11 7.36
CA LEU A 89 22.88 7.85 6.71
C LEU A 89 23.33 9.19 6.11
N GLY A 90 24.44 9.78 6.57
CA GLY A 90 25.05 10.98 5.99
C GLY A 90 25.40 10.85 4.51
N ALA A 91 25.64 9.63 4.03
CA ALA A 91 25.90 9.34 2.62
C ALA A 91 24.63 9.14 1.77
N SER A 92 23.43 9.20 2.36
CA SER A 92 22.18 8.88 1.64
C SER A 92 21.95 9.80 0.44
N GLY A 93 21.37 9.23 -0.63
CA GLY A 93 20.88 9.98 -1.79
C GLY A 93 19.78 10.98 -1.43
N LEU A 94 19.05 10.74 -0.34
CA LEU A 94 18.03 11.68 0.16
C LEU A 94 18.66 12.66 1.17
N GLN A 95 18.72 13.94 0.81
CA GLN A 95 19.29 14.98 1.69
C GLN A 95 18.61 15.03 3.06
N ASP A 96 17.29 14.88 3.10
CA ASP A 96 16.52 14.90 4.35
C ASP A 96 16.83 13.69 5.24
N ALA A 97 17.22 12.53 4.69
CA ALA A 97 17.58 11.35 5.46
C ALA A 97 18.92 11.52 6.19
N ARG A 98 19.82 12.36 5.68
CA ARG A 98 21.12 12.66 6.32
C ARG A 98 20.99 13.38 7.65
N GLY A 99 19.82 13.98 7.92
CA GLY A 99 19.54 14.65 9.19
C GLY A 99 19.00 13.73 10.28
N LEU A 100 18.78 12.45 9.98
CA LEU A 100 18.35 11.45 10.97
C LEU A 100 19.60 10.96 11.73
N PRO A 101 19.63 11.04 13.08
CA PRO A 101 20.74 10.54 13.87
C PRO A 101 20.95 9.04 13.68
N ASN A 102 22.21 8.60 13.74
CA ASN A 102 22.52 7.17 13.69
C ASN A 102 22.05 6.48 14.99
N PRO A 103 21.70 5.17 14.95
CA PRO A 103 21.16 4.47 16.11
C PRO A 103 22.04 4.51 17.36
N ASP A 104 23.36 4.56 17.19
CA ASP A 104 24.35 4.58 18.28
C ASP A 104 24.43 5.94 19.00
N GLU A 105 23.90 7.00 18.39
CA GLU A 105 23.85 8.36 18.96
C GLU A 105 22.62 8.58 19.84
N MET A 106 21.71 7.61 19.87
CA MET A 106 20.44 7.67 20.59
C MET A 106 20.39 6.61 21.70
N PRO A 107 19.75 6.90 22.85
CA PRO A 107 19.59 5.91 23.90
C PRO A 107 18.87 4.66 23.38
N SER A 108 19.23 3.50 23.90
CA SER A 108 18.52 2.27 23.58
C SER A 108 17.09 2.32 24.11
N ALA A 109 16.19 1.54 23.52
CA ALA A 109 14.81 1.52 24.00
C ALA A 109 14.71 1.00 25.45
N TYR A 110 15.56 0.05 25.85
CA TYR A 110 15.61 -0.41 27.24
C TYR A 110 16.09 0.68 28.20
N GLU A 111 17.12 1.45 27.85
CA GLU A 111 17.57 2.60 28.63
C GLU A 111 16.45 3.64 28.81
N LEU A 112 15.64 3.87 27.77
CA LEU A 112 14.48 4.75 27.86
C LEU A 112 13.42 4.22 28.83
N VAL A 113 13.15 2.91 28.83
CA VAL A 113 12.21 2.29 29.78
C VAL A 113 12.70 2.52 31.22
N VAL A 114 13.95 2.15 31.50
CA VAL A 114 14.56 2.26 32.83
C VAL A 114 14.61 3.71 33.31
N ALA A 115 14.97 4.65 32.43
CA ALA A 115 15.04 6.07 32.77
C ALA A 115 13.66 6.72 32.97
N SER A 116 12.62 6.22 32.29
CA SER A 116 11.28 6.84 32.32
C SER A 116 10.53 6.61 33.63
N GLY A 117 10.71 5.44 34.24
CA GLY A 117 9.88 4.99 35.37
C GLY A 117 8.39 4.88 35.04
N ASP A 118 8.01 4.84 33.75
CA ASP A 118 6.62 4.71 33.32
C ASP A 118 6.07 3.32 33.68
N ALA A 119 4.94 3.29 34.36
CA ALA A 119 4.38 2.04 34.87
C ALA A 119 4.02 1.04 33.77
N VAL A 120 3.57 1.51 32.59
CA VAL A 120 3.20 0.65 31.47
C VAL A 120 4.45 0.10 30.79
N ALA A 121 5.43 0.97 30.53
CA ALA A 121 6.70 0.57 29.93
C ALA A 121 7.49 -0.41 30.81
N VAL A 122 7.58 -0.13 32.11
CA VAL A 122 8.27 -0.98 33.09
C VAL A 122 7.55 -2.33 33.22
N ALA A 123 6.21 -2.34 33.30
CA ALA A 123 5.45 -3.58 33.40
C ALA A 123 5.72 -4.55 32.22
N GLU A 124 5.80 -4.02 30.99
CA GLU A 124 6.01 -4.83 29.80
C GLU A 124 7.48 -5.21 29.56
N PHE A 125 8.39 -4.25 29.76
CA PHE A 125 9.78 -4.33 29.30
C PHE A 125 10.83 -4.28 30.41
N ASP A 126 10.44 -4.25 31.68
CA ASP A 126 11.38 -4.24 32.82
C ASP A 126 10.86 -5.09 33.99
N THR A 127 10.10 -6.15 33.69
CA THR A 127 9.65 -7.15 34.67
C THR A 127 10.37 -8.48 34.51
N LEU A 128 10.99 -8.95 35.60
CA LEU A 128 11.64 -10.25 35.70
C LEU A 128 10.79 -11.25 36.51
N PRO A 129 10.70 -12.53 36.08
CA PRO A 129 9.97 -13.55 36.82
C PRO A 129 10.55 -13.76 38.21
N SER A 130 9.69 -13.81 39.24
CA SER A 130 10.11 -14.07 40.61
C SER A 130 9.93 -15.54 41.00
N ALA A 131 10.61 -15.96 42.06
CA ALA A 131 10.44 -17.29 42.65
C ALA A 131 9.03 -17.50 43.23
N ALA A 132 8.34 -16.41 43.61
CA ALA A 132 6.96 -16.48 44.09
C ALA A 132 5.98 -16.81 42.97
N ASP A 133 6.25 -16.33 41.75
CA ASP A 133 5.42 -16.58 40.57
C ASP A 133 5.71 -17.95 39.93
N ASN A 134 6.88 -18.54 40.23
CA ASN A 134 7.34 -19.81 39.66
C ASN A 134 7.86 -20.76 40.74
N PRO A 135 6.99 -21.29 41.62
CA PRO A 135 7.39 -22.12 42.76
C PRO A 135 7.94 -23.50 42.35
N ASP A 136 7.61 -23.96 41.13
CA ASP A 136 7.97 -25.28 40.63
C ASP A 136 9.36 -25.33 39.97
N LEU A 137 10.01 -24.18 39.74
CA LEU A 137 11.31 -24.09 39.09
C LEU A 137 12.45 -24.16 40.11
N SER A 138 13.53 -24.88 39.76
CA SER A 138 14.78 -24.82 40.51
C SER A 138 15.44 -23.44 40.39
N ALA A 139 16.36 -23.12 41.30
CA ALA A 139 17.07 -21.83 41.27
C ALA A 139 17.84 -21.61 39.97
N ASP A 140 18.39 -22.67 39.38
CA ASP A 140 19.14 -22.62 38.12
C ASP A 140 18.19 -22.38 36.93
N GLU A 141 17.04 -23.05 36.90
CA GLU A 141 16.01 -22.84 35.87
C GLU A 141 15.39 -21.44 35.95
N LEU A 142 15.17 -20.93 37.16
CA LEU A 142 14.69 -19.57 37.37
C LEU A 142 15.72 -18.54 36.91
N GLY A 143 17.01 -18.78 37.17
CA GLY A 143 18.10 -17.93 36.68
C GLY A 143 18.16 -17.88 35.14
N ALA A 144 18.01 -19.03 34.49
CA ALA A 144 17.95 -19.11 33.02
C ALA A 144 16.73 -18.36 32.45
N LEU A 145 15.56 -18.50 33.08
CA LEU A 145 14.33 -17.79 32.68
C LEU A 145 14.48 -16.27 32.85
N GLN A 146 15.07 -15.82 33.95
CA GLN A 146 15.34 -14.40 34.20
C GLN A 146 16.33 -13.84 33.17
N ALA A 147 17.37 -14.59 32.81
CA ALA A 147 18.33 -14.19 31.79
C ALA A 147 17.68 -14.07 30.39
N ASP A 148 16.84 -15.02 29.97
CA ASP A 148 16.08 -14.89 28.70
C ASP A 148 15.13 -13.69 28.74
N ARG A 149 14.46 -13.47 29.88
CA ARG A 149 13.53 -12.34 30.02
C ARG A 149 14.28 -11.01 29.94
N GLN A 150 15.45 -10.91 30.58
CA GLN A 150 16.30 -9.73 30.52
C GLN A 150 16.84 -9.49 29.11
N LEU A 151 17.28 -10.53 28.41
CA LEU A 151 17.71 -10.41 27.02
C LEU A 151 16.60 -9.87 26.12
N ARG A 152 15.36 -10.34 26.29
CA ARG A 152 14.20 -9.77 25.56
C ARG A 152 14.05 -8.28 25.84
N ASN A 153 14.13 -7.87 27.10
CA ASN A 153 13.98 -6.49 27.54
C ASN A 153 15.07 -5.59 26.94
N GLU A 154 16.32 -6.07 26.89
CA GLU A 154 17.46 -5.33 26.36
C GLU A 154 17.44 -5.22 24.83
N THR A 155 16.89 -6.24 24.15
CA THR A 155 16.86 -6.27 22.68
C THR A 155 15.65 -5.55 22.08
N ILE A 156 14.79 -4.90 22.88
CA ILE A 156 13.62 -4.19 22.35
C ILE A 156 14.05 -3.01 21.45
N THR A 157 13.23 -2.70 20.46
CA THR A 157 13.43 -1.56 19.56
C THR A 157 12.63 -0.35 20.03
N ARG A 158 12.99 0.86 19.58
CA ARG A 158 12.26 2.09 19.92
C ARG A 158 10.88 2.07 19.26
N SER A 159 10.78 1.50 18.06
CA SER A 159 9.50 1.26 17.37
C SER A 159 8.58 0.30 18.13
N GLU A 160 9.11 -0.73 18.78
CA GLU A 160 8.33 -1.62 19.66
C GLU A 160 7.89 -0.88 20.93
N LEU A 161 8.80 -0.12 21.55
CA LEU A 161 8.47 0.71 22.71
C LEU A 161 7.36 1.73 22.39
N ALA A 162 7.43 2.39 21.22
CA ALA A 162 6.42 3.35 20.77
C ALA A 162 5.03 2.73 20.52
N ALA A 163 4.95 1.41 20.34
CA ALA A 163 3.68 0.70 20.20
C ALA A 163 2.98 0.48 21.56
N VAL A 164 3.75 0.37 22.65
CA VAL A 164 3.25 0.11 24.00
C VAL A 164 3.15 1.40 24.82
N ALA A 165 4.24 2.16 24.87
CA ALA A 165 4.40 3.35 25.71
C ALA A 165 4.97 4.52 24.89
N ARG A 166 4.15 5.04 23.97
CA ARG A 166 4.52 6.17 23.08
C ARG A 166 4.93 7.43 23.85
N ASN A 167 4.36 7.66 25.03
CA ASN A 167 4.71 8.77 25.91
C ASN A 167 6.20 8.76 26.31
N VAL A 168 6.80 7.58 26.51
CA VAL A 168 8.23 7.44 26.82
C VAL A 168 9.10 7.85 25.63
N THR A 169 8.77 7.37 24.43
CA THR A 169 9.50 7.74 23.21
C THR A 169 9.32 9.22 22.83
N ASP A 170 8.14 9.76 23.09
CA ASP A 170 7.83 11.18 22.85
C ASP A 170 8.58 12.09 23.83
N ALA A 171 8.67 11.72 25.10
CA ALA A 171 9.46 12.42 26.11
C ALA A 171 10.96 12.44 25.78
N ALA A 172 11.45 11.38 25.11
CA ALA A 172 12.81 11.29 24.58
C ALA A 172 13.01 12.11 23.28
N GLY A 173 11.99 12.82 22.79
CA GLY A 173 12.09 13.67 21.59
C GLY A 173 12.00 12.90 20.25
N LEU A 174 11.72 11.59 20.27
CA LEU A 174 11.70 10.74 19.06
C LEU A 174 10.54 11.06 18.10
N ARG A 175 9.60 11.90 18.53
CA ARG A 175 8.50 12.40 17.70
C ARG A 175 8.91 13.50 16.73
N ALA A 176 10.03 14.18 17.01
CA ALA A 176 10.48 15.37 16.28
C ALA A 176 12.02 15.36 16.13
N LEU A 177 12.54 14.31 15.51
CA LEU A 177 13.95 14.20 15.12
C LEU A 177 14.17 15.01 13.83
N GLY A 178 14.17 16.34 13.97
CA GLY A 178 14.11 17.24 12.82
C GLY A 178 12.79 17.05 12.05
N PRO A 179 12.83 16.69 10.75
CA PRO A 179 11.62 16.40 9.99
C PRO A 179 11.09 14.96 10.17
N TRP A 180 11.81 14.11 10.91
CA TRP A 180 11.50 12.70 11.10
C TRP A 180 10.73 12.44 12.40
N ARG A 181 9.87 11.45 12.34
CA ARG A 181 9.11 10.93 13.48
C ARG A 181 9.26 9.42 13.54
N LEU A 182 9.57 8.89 14.71
CA LEU A 182 9.53 7.45 14.97
C LEU A 182 8.13 6.88 14.72
N LEU A 183 8.06 5.76 14.01
CA LEU A 183 6.84 4.98 13.82
C LEU A 183 6.82 3.83 14.83
N ALA A 184 5.66 3.60 15.43
CA ALA A 184 5.41 2.36 16.13
C ALA A 184 5.41 1.17 15.14
N THR A 185 5.76 -0.04 15.61
CA THR A 185 5.70 -1.26 14.78
C THR A 185 4.31 -1.49 14.18
N THR A 186 3.24 -1.10 14.90
CA THR A 186 1.85 -1.14 14.42
C THR A 186 1.57 -0.24 13.22
N GLU A 187 2.36 0.82 13.02
CA GLU A 187 2.24 1.76 11.89
C GLU A 187 3.24 1.47 10.77
N ALA A 188 4.37 0.82 11.09
CA ALA A 188 5.50 0.62 10.20
C ALA A 188 5.43 -0.68 9.37
N GLY A 189 4.52 -1.61 9.70
CA GLY A 189 4.54 -2.98 9.15
C GLY A 189 4.59 -3.08 7.62
N ASP A 190 3.84 -2.26 6.88
CA ASP A 190 3.86 -2.26 5.39
C ASP A 190 5.22 -1.80 4.84
N ALA A 191 5.83 -0.79 5.44
CA ALA A 191 7.14 -0.30 5.04
C ALA A 191 8.25 -1.28 5.42
N GLN A 192 8.16 -1.90 6.61
CA GLN A 192 9.10 -2.93 7.06
C GLN A 192 9.07 -4.17 6.18
N ALA A 193 7.88 -4.61 5.74
CA ALA A 193 7.74 -5.72 4.82
C ALA A 193 8.39 -5.43 3.46
N GLN A 194 8.20 -4.22 2.91
CA GLN A 194 8.85 -3.82 1.66
C GLN A 194 10.38 -3.74 1.83
N ALA A 195 10.87 -3.12 2.91
CA ALA A 195 12.30 -3.03 3.17
C ALA A 195 12.96 -4.41 3.30
N ALA A 196 12.32 -5.34 4.02
CA ALA A 196 12.76 -6.73 4.14
C ALA A 196 12.85 -7.43 2.77
N ALA A 197 11.83 -7.26 1.93
CA ALA A 197 11.83 -7.84 0.59
C ALA A 197 12.95 -7.26 -0.29
N ASP A 198 13.16 -5.95 -0.22
CA ASP A 198 14.18 -5.28 -1.02
C ASP A 198 15.59 -5.68 -0.57
N VAL A 199 15.86 -5.74 0.73
CA VAL A 199 17.17 -6.16 1.27
C VAL A 199 17.53 -7.59 0.87
N LEU A 200 16.57 -8.51 0.93
CA LEU A 200 16.76 -9.90 0.46
C LEU A 200 16.97 -10.00 -1.05
N ALA A 201 16.53 -9.01 -1.81
CA ALA A 201 16.74 -8.94 -3.26
C ALA A 201 18.15 -8.42 -3.64
N TYR A 202 18.95 -7.91 -2.68
CA TYR A 202 20.32 -7.45 -2.89
C TYR A 202 21.34 -8.38 -2.19
N PRO A 203 21.88 -9.40 -2.88
CA PRO A 203 22.83 -10.35 -2.30
C PRO A 203 24.11 -9.72 -1.74
N ASP A 204 24.50 -8.55 -2.25
CA ASP A 204 25.70 -7.82 -1.83
C ASP A 204 25.66 -7.38 -0.36
N LEU A 205 24.45 -7.31 0.24
CA LEU A 205 24.25 -6.99 1.65
C LEU A 205 24.50 -8.19 2.59
N GLY A 206 24.68 -9.40 2.05
CA GLY A 206 24.99 -10.60 2.84
C GLY A 206 23.78 -11.26 3.53
N PHE A 207 22.57 -10.74 3.38
CA PHE A 207 21.35 -11.33 3.94
C PHE A 207 20.73 -12.33 2.97
N THR A 208 20.56 -13.59 3.40
CA THR A 208 19.95 -14.64 2.57
C THR A 208 18.54 -14.98 3.03
N ASN A 209 18.27 -14.83 4.32
CA ASN A 209 16.97 -15.14 4.93
C ASN A 209 16.58 -14.08 5.96
N SER A 210 15.31 -14.09 6.38
CA SER A 210 14.76 -13.16 7.37
C SER A 210 15.25 -13.38 8.80
N ALA A 211 16.02 -14.43 9.07
CA ALA A 211 16.65 -14.71 10.37
C ALA A 211 18.09 -14.17 10.46
N ASP A 212 18.69 -13.76 9.34
CA ASP A 212 20.05 -13.19 9.30
C ASP A 212 20.10 -11.74 9.79
N TYR A 213 18.94 -11.07 9.89
CA TYR A 213 18.83 -9.68 10.34
C TYR A 213 17.65 -9.48 11.30
N LYS A 214 17.75 -8.40 12.08
CA LYS A 214 16.67 -7.90 12.92
C LYS A 214 16.25 -6.52 12.42
N LEU A 215 14.94 -6.31 12.29
CA LEU A 215 14.36 -5.00 12.05
C LEU A 215 14.50 -4.17 13.33
N LEU A 216 15.10 -2.99 13.22
CA LEU A 216 15.26 -2.03 14.31
C LEU A 216 14.08 -1.06 14.29
N ASP A 217 14.36 0.21 14.00
CA ASP A 217 13.40 1.29 14.06
C ASP A 217 12.94 1.73 12.66
N ALA A 218 11.72 2.25 12.60
CA ALA A 218 11.18 2.88 11.41
C ALA A 218 10.86 4.35 11.68
N TYR A 219 11.26 5.23 10.78
CA TYR A 219 11.03 6.68 10.88
C TYR A 219 10.26 7.15 9.66
N THR A 220 9.36 8.11 9.82
CA THR A 220 8.61 8.70 8.71
C THR A 220 8.77 10.20 8.64
N MET A 221 8.75 10.72 7.42
CA MET A 221 8.76 12.15 7.13
C MET A 221 7.67 12.48 6.09
N GLY A 222 7.04 13.64 6.26
CA GLY A 222 6.02 14.13 5.34
C GLY A 222 4.69 13.40 5.46
N GLY A 223 4.01 13.22 4.32
CA GLY A 223 2.66 12.65 4.30
C GLY A 223 1.57 13.60 4.82
N LYS A 224 0.32 13.11 4.82
CA LYS A 224 -0.82 13.88 5.31
C LYS A 224 -0.72 14.01 6.83
N PRO A 225 -1.05 15.18 7.41
CA PRO A 225 -1.08 15.34 8.86
C PRO A 225 -1.99 14.27 9.47
N SER A 226 -1.49 13.55 10.47
CA SER A 226 -2.30 12.66 11.28
C SER A 226 -3.08 13.47 12.31
N LEU A 227 -4.13 12.87 12.85
CA LEU A 227 -4.83 13.41 13.99
C LEU A 227 -3.91 13.34 15.23
N THR A 228 -4.06 14.27 16.17
CA THR A 228 -3.42 14.18 17.50
C THR A 228 -3.94 12.94 18.24
N ASP A 229 -3.16 12.42 19.20
CA ASP A 229 -3.50 11.18 19.92
C ASP A 229 -4.81 11.29 20.73
N ASP A 230 -5.08 12.47 21.31
CA ASP A 230 -6.35 12.80 21.99
C ASP A 230 -7.11 13.94 21.29
N PRO A 231 -7.77 13.68 20.16
CA PRO A 231 -8.36 14.74 19.36
C PRO A 231 -9.78 15.05 19.82
N ASN A 232 -10.04 16.33 20.08
CA ASN A 232 -11.39 16.82 20.35
C ASN A 232 -12.26 16.75 19.09
N ARG A 233 -13.59 16.86 19.27
CA ARG A 233 -14.56 16.86 18.15
C ARG A 233 -14.22 17.95 17.11
N TRP A 234 -13.76 19.11 17.57
CA TRP A 234 -13.35 20.21 16.70
C TRP A 234 -12.09 19.90 15.88
N ASP A 235 -11.13 19.17 16.45
CA ASP A 235 -9.91 18.77 15.74
C ASP A 235 -10.24 17.78 14.62
N ARG A 236 -11.17 16.84 14.87
CA ARG A 236 -11.68 15.90 13.86
C ARG A 236 -12.35 16.64 12.70
N ILE A 237 -13.23 17.59 13.01
CA ILE A 237 -13.94 18.37 11.98
C ILE A 237 -12.93 19.21 11.17
N ARG A 238 -12.01 19.91 11.85
CA ARG A 238 -10.98 20.72 11.20
C ARG A 238 -10.07 19.86 10.33
N HIS A 239 -9.66 18.70 10.81
CA HIS A 239 -8.85 17.74 10.05
C HIS A 239 -9.58 17.26 8.81
N TRP A 240 -10.86 16.89 8.92
CA TRP A 240 -11.67 16.49 7.77
C TRP A 240 -11.77 17.60 6.71
N ILE A 241 -12.03 18.84 7.11
CA ILE A 241 -12.12 19.99 6.17
C ILE A 241 -10.76 20.24 5.50
N THR A 242 -9.71 20.37 6.29
CA THR A 242 -8.37 20.71 5.79
C THR A 242 -7.76 19.60 4.92
N SER A 243 -8.03 18.34 5.26
CA SER A 243 -7.59 17.19 4.46
C SER A 243 -8.39 17.07 3.16
N SER A 244 -9.68 17.41 3.15
CA SER A 244 -10.53 17.41 1.95
C SER A 244 -10.18 18.55 0.99
N ALA A 245 -9.81 19.73 1.52
CA ALA A 245 -9.37 20.87 0.71
C ALA A 245 -7.99 20.65 0.07
N ARG A 246 -7.20 19.67 0.54
CA ARG A 246 -5.86 19.40 0.04
C ARG A 246 -5.92 18.46 -1.17
N ILE A 247 -5.99 19.06 -2.36
CA ILE A 247 -6.06 18.34 -3.66
C ILE A 247 -4.77 17.54 -3.93
N THR A 248 -3.61 18.10 -3.57
CA THR A 248 -2.30 17.46 -3.76
C THR A 248 -1.92 16.58 -2.59
N HIS A 249 -1.29 15.45 -2.87
CA HIS A 249 -0.84 14.54 -1.82
C HIS A 249 0.62 14.84 -1.49
N PRO A 250 0.95 15.23 -0.25
CA PRO A 250 2.34 15.38 0.15
C PRO A 250 3.05 14.03 0.11
N THR A 251 4.26 14.01 -0.43
CA THR A 251 5.12 12.81 -0.47
C THR A 251 5.43 12.36 0.96
N ARG A 252 5.42 11.05 1.17
CA ARG A 252 5.78 10.43 2.44
C ARG A 252 7.03 9.59 2.24
N TYR A 253 8.05 9.87 3.05
CA TYR A 253 9.25 9.06 3.12
C TYR A 253 9.21 8.23 4.40
N THR A 254 9.83 7.05 4.34
CA THR A 254 10.03 6.21 5.51
C THR A 254 11.44 5.63 5.44
N VAL A 255 12.18 5.67 6.54
CA VAL A 255 13.44 4.96 6.70
C VAL A 255 13.15 3.75 7.58
N VAL A 256 13.55 2.57 7.14
CA VAL A 256 13.50 1.34 7.95
C VAL A 256 14.93 0.91 8.18
N GLN A 257 15.30 0.76 9.45
CA GLN A 257 16.62 0.32 9.86
C GLN A 257 16.60 -1.17 10.16
N LEU A 258 17.66 -1.87 9.77
CA LEU A 258 17.91 -3.27 10.06
C LEU A 258 19.38 -3.51 10.30
N GLN A 259 19.71 -4.54 11.06
CA GLN A 259 21.08 -4.89 11.39
C GLN A 259 21.25 -6.41 11.42
N GLY A 260 22.45 -6.87 11.09
CA GLY A 260 22.81 -8.28 11.14
C GLY A 260 22.63 -8.88 12.54
N VAL A 261 22.28 -10.15 12.58
CA VAL A 261 22.08 -10.91 13.81
C VAL A 261 23.24 -11.89 13.97
N LEU A 262 23.73 -12.04 15.20
CA LEU A 262 24.74 -13.04 15.53
C LEU A 262 24.23 -14.44 15.17
N ARG A 263 25.08 -15.24 14.51
CA ARG A 263 24.74 -16.61 14.16
C ARG A 263 24.58 -17.44 15.45
N GLN A 264 23.35 -17.82 15.76
CA GLN A 264 23.03 -18.69 16.91
C GLN A 264 22.75 -20.09 16.39
N GLU A 265 23.50 -21.08 16.90
CA GLU A 265 23.28 -22.49 16.56
C GLU A 265 22.02 -22.99 17.27
N VAL A 266 21.04 -23.49 16.51
CA VAL A 266 19.81 -24.05 17.06
C VAL A 266 19.98 -25.55 17.21
N ALA A 267 19.96 -26.05 18.46
CA ALA A 267 19.90 -27.47 18.72
C ALA A 267 18.58 -28.05 18.20
N ALA A 268 18.64 -29.21 17.53
CA ALA A 268 17.47 -29.82 16.92
C ALA A 268 16.41 -30.16 17.98
N GLY A 269 15.23 -29.54 17.88
CA GLY A 269 14.09 -29.76 18.77
C GLY A 269 13.88 -28.68 19.84
N GLU A 270 14.78 -27.72 19.97
CA GLU A 270 14.61 -26.56 20.85
C GLU A 270 13.93 -25.39 20.12
N ALA A 271 13.29 -24.51 20.89
CA ALA A 271 12.74 -23.27 20.33
C ALA A 271 13.88 -22.41 19.77
N PRO A 272 13.72 -21.82 18.57
CA PRO A 272 14.73 -20.91 18.03
C PRO A 272 15.05 -19.81 19.06
N PRO A 273 16.34 -19.59 19.37
CA PRO A 273 16.72 -18.56 20.31
C PRO A 273 16.44 -17.19 19.70
N ARG A 274 16.24 -16.18 20.57
CA ARG A 274 15.87 -14.83 20.12
C ARG A 274 17.00 -14.22 19.29
N PRO A 275 16.70 -13.57 18.17
CA PRO A 275 17.74 -12.90 17.37
C PRO A 275 18.34 -11.74 18.16
N VAL A 276 19.65 -11.84 18.42
CA VAL A 276 20.47 -10.81 19.08
C VAL A 276 21.30 -10.11 18.01
N VAL A 277 21.20 -8.79 17.98
CA VAL A 277 21.88 -7.93 17.01
C VAL A 277 23.40 -8.03 17.18
N ASP A 278 24.13 -8.12 16.08
CA ASP A 278 25.59 -8.02 16.07
C ASP A 278 26.03 -6.55 16.06
N PRO A 279 26.64 -6.02 17.14
CA PRO A 279 27.09 -4.63 17.19
C PRO A 279 28.25 -4.32 16.25
N ALA A 280 28.96 -5.33 15.71
CA ALA A 280 30.04 -5.13 14.76
C ALA A 280 29.53 -4.91 13.31
N GLU A 281 28.33 -5.38 13.00
CA GLU A 281 27.72 -5.20 11.69
C GLU A 281 27.09 -3.81 11.57
N PRO A 282 27.29 -3.10 10.45
CA PRO A 282 26.71 -1.78 10.26
C PRO A 282 25.18 -1.82 10.14
N VAL A 283 24.52 -0.76 10.60
CA VAL A 283 23.07 -0.62 10.42
C VAL A 283 22.77 -0.31 8.96
N VAL A 284 21.94 -1.14 8.34
CA VAL A 284 21.43 -0.92 6.99
C VAL A 284 20.13 -0.10 7.10
N SER A 285 20.11 1.06 6.46
CA SER A 285 18.95 1.94 6.41
C SER A 285 18.35 1.93 5.02
N VAL A 286 17.14 1.36 4.91
CA VAL A 286 16.37 1.34 3.66
C VAL A 286 15.46 2.56 3.62
N VAL A 287 15.72 3.46 2.67
CA VAL A 287 14.94 4.67 2.47
C VAL A 287 13.87 4.40 1.42
N LEU A 288 12.61 4.58 1.80
CA LEU A 288 11.43 4.30 1.03
C LEU A 288 10.66 5.59 0.74
N ILE A 289 10.10 5.69 -0.47
CA ILE A 289 9.06 6.67 -0.80
C ILE A 289 7.71 5.97 -0.96
N ARG A 290 6.65 6.59 -0.44
CA ARG A 290 5.27 6.12 -0.67
C ARG A 290 4.80 6.59 -2.04
N ASP A 291 4.81 5.69 -3.01
CA ASP A 291 4.10 5.91 -4.26
C ASP A 291 2.61 5.70 -4.03
N LEU A 292 1.80 6.71 -4.34
CA LEU A 292 0.34 6.65 -4.17
C LEU A 292 -0.36 6.03 -5.39
N GLY A 293 0.39 5.82 -6.48
CA GLY A 293 -0.14 5.31 -7.72
C GLY A 293 -1.24 6.21 -8.29
N TRP A 294 -2.06 5.60 -9.14
CA TRP A 294 -3.02 6.31 -9.97
C TRP A 294 -4.24 5.44 -10.27
N VAL A 295 -4.68 4.70 -9.24
CA VAL A 295 -5.79 3.73 -9.25
C VAL A 295 -6.99 4.25 -10.04
N ARG A 296 -7.37 5.51 -9.83
CA ARG A 296 -8.61 6.10 -10.36
C ARG A 296 -8.45 6.83 -11.69
N LEU A 297 -7.23 7.07 -12.17
CA LEU A 297 -7.04 7.88 -13.38
C LEU A 297 -7.57 7.17 -14.62
N ARG A 298 -7.20 5.90 -14.83
CA ARG A 298 -7.65 5.12 -16.00
C ARG A 298 -9.19 4.98 -16.06
N PRO A 299 -9.90 4.61 -14.98
CA PRO A 299 -11.37 4.61 -14.98
C PRO A 299 -11.98 5.99 -15.25
N ALA A 300 -11.39 7.06 -14.70
CA ALA A 300 -11.87 8.42 -14.95
C ALA A 300 -11.76 8.79 -16.44
N LEU A 301 -10.64 8.47 -17.08
CA LEU A 301 -10.44 8.71 -18.52
C LEU A 301 -11.46 7.95 -19.37
N VAL A 302 -11.72 6.67 -19.07
CA VAL A 302 -12.75 5.88 -19.76
C VAL A 302 -14.14 6.50 -19.59
N THR A 303 -14.47 6.96 -18.38
CA THR A 303 -15.76 7.57 -18.07
C THR A 303 -15.96 8.87 -18.83
N ILE A 304 -14.97 9.77 -18.78
CA ILE A 304 -15.03 11.07 -19.46
C ILE A 304 -15.06 10.87 -20.97
N GLY A 305 -14.20 10.00 -21.51
CA GLY A 305 -14.18 9.68 -22.94
C GLY A 305 -15.52 9.12 -23.43
N SER A 306 -16.08 8.14 -22.72
CA SER A 306 -17.38 7.55 -23.05
C SER A 306 -18.51 8.57 -22.93
N LEU A 307 -18.46 9.47 -21.93
CA LEU A 307 -19.45 10.52 -21.72
C LEU A 307 -19.46 11.51 -22.88
N LEU A 308 -18.29 11.95 -23.36
CA LEU A 308 -18.20 12.86 -24.50
C LEU A 308 -18.77 12.23 -25.77
N VAL A 309 -18.43 10.96 -26.05
CA VAL A 309 -18.98 10.25 -27.21
C VAL A 309 -20.49 10.02 -27.07
N PHE A 310 -20.96 9.65 -25.87
CA PHE A 310 -22.38 9.51 -25.59
C PHE A 310 -23.16 10.80 -25.86
N LEU A 311 -22.68 11.93 -25.36
CA LEU A 311 -23.30 13.24 -25.57
C LEU A 311 -23.30 13.64 -27.05
N ALA A 312 -22.22 13.36 -27.79
CA ALA A 312 -22.16 13.60 -29.23
C ALA A 312 -23.20 12.77 -30.00
N LEU A 313 -23.35 11.49 -29.66
CA LEU A 313 -24.35 10.61 -30.30
C LEU A 313 -25.79 11.02 -29.96
N CYS A 314 -26.06 11.37 -28.70
CA CYS A 314 -27.35 11.93 -28.27
C CYS A 314 -27.67 13.23 -29.00
N TYR A 315 -26.67 14.09 -29.20
CA TYR A 315 -26.84 15.33 -29.96
C TYR A 315 -27.18 15.03 -31.43
N TRP A 316 -26.50 14.09 -32.08
CA TRP A 316 -26.83 13.69 -33.46
C TRP A 316 -28.23 13.09 -33.60
N LEU A 317 -28.65 12.26 -32.64
CA LEU A 317 -30.03 11.73 -32.60
C LEU A 317 -31.05 12.86 -32.46
N HIS A 318 -30.78 13.84 -31.59
CA HIS A 318 -31.64 14.99 -31.39
C HIS A 318 -31.77 15.85 -32.65
N VAL A 319 -30.66 16.12 -33.35
CA VAL A 319 -30.68 16.86 -34.63
C VAL A 319 -31.51 16.10 -35.68
N ARG A 320 -31.28 14.79 -35.79
CA ARG A 320 -32.05 13.93 -36.71
C ARG A 320 -33.55 13.97 -36.42
N ASP A 321 -33.95 13.89 -35.15
CA ASP A 321 -35.36 13.90 -34.78
C ASP A 321 -36.02 15.25 -35.11
N LYS A 322 -35.29 16.36 -34.99
CA LYS A 322 -35.76 17.68 -35.46
C LYS A 322 -35.99 17.71 -36.97
N GLU A 323 -35.02 17.25 -37.76
CA GLU A 323 -35.17 17.19 -39.22
C GLU A 323 -36.36 16.32 -39.66
N LEU A 324 -36.61 15.20 -38.97
CA LEU A 324 -37.75 14.33 -39.25
C LEU A 324 -39.09 15.00 -38.89
N MET A 325 -39.15 15.74 -37.79
CA MET A 325 -40.33 16.51 -37.42
C MET A 325 -40.62 17.62 -38.43
N GLU A 326 -39.60 18.32 -38.92
CA GLU A 326 -39.74 19.35 -39.95
C GLU A 326 -40.26 18.76 -41.26
N ARG A 327 -39.65 17.69 -41.78
CA ARG A 327 -40.14 17.01 -42.99
C ARG A 327 -41.57 16.49 -42.85
N ARG A 328 -41.96 16.01 -41.67
CA ARG A 328 -43.34 15.57 -41.42
C ARG A 328 -44.30 16.75 -41.48
N ARG A 329 -43.95 17.89 -40.88
CA ARG A 329 -44.75 19.11 -40.96
C ARG A 329 -44.91 19.59 -42.41
N GLU A 330 -43.82 19.63 -43.18
CA GLU A 330 -43.86 19.98 -44.61
C GLU A 330 -44.80 19.07 -45.40
N PHE A 331 -44.71 17.75 -45.17
CA PHE A 331 -45.58 16.78 -45.80
C PHE A 331 -47.06 16.99 -45.43
N GLU A 332 -47.37 17.20 -44.16
CA GLU A 332 -48.73 17.50 -43.68
C GLU A 332 -49.27 18.80 -44.30
N THR A 333 -48.45 19.86 -44.38
CA THR A 333 -48.83 21.12 -45.02
C THR A 333 -49.02 21.00 -46.54
N SER A 334 -48.29 20.10 -47.21
CA SER A 334 -48.45 19.86 -48.66
C SER A 334 -49.70 19.05 -49.01
N ARG A 335 -50.30 18.36 -48.02
CA ARG A 335 -51.50 17.53 -48.18
C ARG A 335 -52.80 18.27 -47.85
N ALA A 336 -52.71 19.40 -47.15
CA ALA A 336 -53.83 20.27 -46.79
C ALA A 336 -54.10 21.29 -47.91
#